data_AF-A0A838N2N4-F1
#
_entry.id   AF-A0A838N2N4-F1
#
_cell.length_a   1.000
_cell.length_b   1.000
_cell.length_c   1.000
_cell.angle_alpha   90.00
_cell.angle_beta   90.00
_cell.angle_gamma   90.00
#
_symmetry.space_group_name_H-M   'P 1'
#
loop_
_entity.id
_entity.type
_entity.pdbx_description
1 polymer ?
#
loop_
_entity_poly.entity_id
_entity_poly.type
_entity_poly.pdbx_seq_one_letter_code
_entity_poly.pdbx_strand_id
1 'polypeptide(L)'
;MMRLSHIAAPAALSVSLLLGVGGCSHERHEEVPASAMMTAEGDERLTAVAPEDGRVFVVDTNDDEIIYSGSVDKGDEISLNPDDNKLMVDGRTALEKRIERGHRHRIFFDNEERDGTEKTVIMEETTIKRSD
;
A
#
# COMPACT_ATOMS: atom_id res chain seq x y z
N MET A 1 -16.20 -69.91 16.45
CA MET A 1 -17.61 -69.51 16.23
C MET A 1 -17.67 -67.99 16.17
N MET A 2 -17.94 -67.42 14.99
CA MET A 2 -18.06 -65.97 14.75
C MET A 2 -19.41 -65.46 15.24
N ARG A 3 -19.46 -64.28 15.87
CA ARG A 3 -20.64 -63.40 15.88
C ARG A 3 -20.21 -61.93 15.82
N LEU A 4 -20.39 -61.36 14.62
CA LEU A 4 -20.45 -59.93 14.32
C LEU A 4 -21.68 -59.33 15.00
N SER A 5 -21.53 -58.14 15.60
CA SER A 5 -22.63 -57.21 15.86
C SER A 5 -22.20 -55.83 15.33
N HIS A 6 -22.99 -55.32 14.40
CA HIS A 6 -22.84 -54.04 13.70
C HIS A 6 -23.36 -52.85 14.53
N ILE A 7 -23.26 -51.65 13.92
CA ILE A 7 -24.07 -50.42 14.12
C ILE A 7 -23.39 -49.39 15.06
N ALA A 8 -23.22 -48.10 14.75
CA ALA A 8 -23.52 -47.27 13.59
C ALA A 8 -22.55 -46.08 13.59
N ALA A 9 -22.14 -45.65 12.39
CA ALA A 9 -21.37 -44.43 12.18
C ALA A 9 -22.33 -43.22 12.06
N PRO A 10 -22.13 -42.12 12.81
CA PRO A 10 -22.71 -40.85 12.44
C PRO A 10 -21.80 -40.20 11.39
N ALA A 11 -22.25 -40.21 10.13
CA ALA A 11 -21.69 -39.38 9.08
C ALA A 11 -22.09 -37.92 9.34
N ALA A 12 -21.24 -37.16 10.02
CA ALA A 12 -21.38 -35.71 10.10
C ALA A 12 -20.82 -35.10 8.81
N LEU A 13 -21.72 -34.78 7.87
CA LEU A 13 -21.42 -33.96 6.70
C LEU A 13 -21.27 -32.49 7.13
N SER A 14 -20.06 -32.11 7.53
CA SER A 14 -19.71 -30.70 7.73
C SER A 14 -19.46 -30.03 6.38
N VAL A 15 -20.50 -29.38 5.86
CA VAL A 15 -20.44 -28.47 4.70
C VAL A 15 -19.57 -27.28 5.08
N SER A 16 -18.31 -27.31 4.64
CA SER A 16 -17.38 -26.20 4.84
C SER A 16 -17.57 -25.20 3.68
N LEU A 17 -18.43 -24.21 3.92
CA LEU A 17 -18.63 -23.08 3.03
C LEU A 17 -17.46 -22.09 3.23
N LEU A 18 -16.37 -22.26 2.48
CA LEU A 18 -15.27 -21.28 2.44
C LEU A 18 -15.56 -20.23 1.34
N LEU A 19 -16.51 -19.34 1.61
CA LEU A 19 -16.65 -18.08 0.89
C LEU A 19 -15.76 -17.04 1.59
N GLY A 20 -14.58 -16.80 1.01
CA GLY A 20 -13.62 -15.85 1.56
C GLY A 20 -12.64 -15.38 0.51
N VAL A 21 -13.14 -14.83 -0.60
CA VAL A 21 -12.33 -14.02 -1.53
C VAL A 21 -12.98 -12.66 -1.68
N GLY A 22 -13.13 -11.95 -0.56
CA GLY A 22 -13.22 -10.50 -0.57
C GLY A 22 -11.80 -9.98 -0.45
N GLY A 23 -11.17 -9.66 -1.58
CA GLY A 23 -9.86 -9.01 -1.59
C GLY A 23 -9.97 -7.70 -0.81
N CYS A 24 -9.19 -7.58 0.26
CA CYS A 24 -9.01 -6.34 0.97
C CYS A 24 -8.42 -5.32 -0.03
N SER A 25 -9.25 -4.49 -0.62
CA SER A 25 -8.78 -3.25 -1.22
C SER A 25 -8.30 -2.40 -0.05
N HIS A 26 -7.03 -2.55 0.32
CA HIS A 26 -6.37 -1.72 1.30
C HIS A 26 -6.50 -0.29 0.76
N GLU A 27 -7.39 0.50 1.37
CA GLU A 27 -7.69 1.86 0.96
C GLU A 27 -6.38 2.66 0.98
N ARG A 28 -5.87 2.95 -0.21
CA ARG A 28 -4.73 3.80 -0.49
C ARG A 28 -5.30 5.20 -0.76
N HIS A 29 -4.72 6.21 -0.15
CA HIS A 29 -5.07 7.61 -0.41
C HIS A 29 -4.94 7.93 -1.91
N GLU A 30 -5.89 8.67 -2.47
CA GLU A 30 -6.02 8.90 -3.91
C GLU A 30 -4.81 9.60 -4.55
N GLU A 31 -4.13 10.46 -3.78
CA GLU A 31 -2.92 11.16 -4.22
C GLU A 31 -1.65 10.29 -4.19
N VAL A 32 -1.70 9.09 -3.60
CA VAL A 32 -0.57 8.14 -3.64
C VAL A 32 -0.63 7.37 -4.97
N PRO A 33 0.42 7.42 -5.81
CA PRO A 33 0.43 6.74 -7.11
C PRO A 33 0.12 5.25 -6.99
N ALA A 34 -0.49 4.71 -8.05
CA ALA A 34 -0.85 3.30 -8.07
C ALA A 34 0.38 2.37 -8.01
N SER A 35 1.49 2.84 -8.57
CA SER A 35 2.82 2.24 -8.60
C SER A 35 3.53 2.24 -7.24
N ALA A 36 3.15 3.14 -6.33
CA ALA A 36 3.82 3.29 -5.04
C ALA A 36 3.61 2.05 -4.15
N MET A 37 4.70 1.50 -3.65
CA MET A 37 4.71 0.32 -2.79
C MET A 37 4.77 0.71 -1.32
N MET A 38 3.95 0.07 -0.47
CA MET A 38 4.01 0.28 0.97
C MET A 38 5.27 -0.35 1.56
N THR A 39 6.08 0.45 2.24
CA THR A 39 7.36 0.02 2.84
C THR A 39 7.27 -0.15 4.36
N ALA A 40 6.39 0.60 5.02
CA ALA A 40 6.13 0.46 6.46
C ALA A 40 4.70 0.87 6.82
N GLU A 41 4.17 0.29 7.90
CA GLU A 41 2.87 0.65 8.49
C GLU A 41 2.93 0.47 10.01
N GLY A 42 2.25 1.34 10.75
CA GLY A 42 2.04 1.20 12.20
C GLY A 42 1.63 2.51 12.86
N ASP A 43 1.38 2.47 14.17
CA ASP A 43 0.94 3.63 14.97
C ASP A 43 2.03 4.20 15.91
N GLU A 44 3.22 3.59 15.88
CA GLU A 44 4.40 4.01 16.64
C GLU A 44 5.46 4.63 15.71
N ARG A 45 6.72 4.66 16.16
CA ARG A 45 7.85 5.06 15.31
C ARG A 45 8.01 4.11 14.12
N LEU A 46 8.08 4.68 12.92
CA LEU A 46 8.32 3.93 11.69
C LEU A 46 9.67 4.34 11.08
N THR A 47 10.36 3.36 10.50
CA THR A 47 11.58 3.58 9.72
C THR A 47 11.49 2.81 8.41
N ALA A 48 11.87 3.46 7.30
CA ALA A 48 12.00 2.84 5.99
C ALA A 48 13.27 3.35 5.30
N VAL A 49 13.85 2.55 4.41
CA VAL A 49 15.02 2.94 3.61
C VAL A 49 14.64 2.92 2.14
N ALA A 50 14.94 3.99 1.42
CA ALA A 50 14.71 4.09 -0.02
C ALA A 50 15.60 3.09 -0.78
N PRO A 51 15.05 2.12 -1.52
CA PRO A 51 15.85 1.11 -2.22
C PRO A 51 16.56 1.66 -3.47
N GLU A 52 16.02 2.74 -4.03
CA GLU A 52 16.45 3.44 -5.23
C GLU A 52 16.01 4.91 -5.15
N ASP A 53 16.43 5.74 -6.11
CA ASP A 53 15.99 7.12 -6.19
C ASP A 53 14.49 7.17 -6.52
N GLY A 54 13.76 8.09 -5.92
CA GLY A 54 12.32 8.17 -6.13
C GLY A 54 11.60 9.15 -5.23
N ARG A 55 10.35 8.82 -4.90
CA ARG A 55 9.47 9.66 -4.08
C ARG A 55 8.87 8.85 -2.95
N VAL A 56 8.89 9.43 -1.75
CA VAL A 56 8.23 8.88 -0.57
C VAL A 56 6.93 9.63 -0.31
N PHE A 57 5.94 8.91 0.21
CA PHE A 57 4.67 9.44 0.71
C PHE A 57 4.42 8.88 2.10
N VAL A 58 4.03 9.73 3.04
CA VAL A 58 3.60 9.32 4.38
C VAL A 58 2.16 9.74 4.57
N VAL A 59 1.32 8.75 4.88
CA VAL A 59 -0.12 8.89 4.98
C VAL A 59 -0.55 8.60 6.41
N ASP A 60 -1.36 9.48 6.99
CA ASP A 60 -2.18 9.16 8.15
C ASP A 60 -3.46 8.48 7.66
N THR A 61 -3.63 7.19 7.99
CA THR A 61 -4.76 6.39 7.51
C THR A 61 -6.03 6.59 8.30
N ASN A 62 -5.95 7.19 9.49
CA ASN A 62 -7.12 7.48 10.31
C ASN A 62 -7.87 8.70 9.76
N ASP A 63 -7.11 9.73 9.36
CA ASP A 63 -7.67 10.97 8.81
C ASP A 63 -7.68 10.98 7.28
N ASP A 64 -7.11 9.95 6.64
CA ASP A 64 -6.91 9.87 5.19
C ASP A 64 -6.21 11.13 4.65
N GLU A 65 -5.04 11.46 5.23
CA GLU A 65 -4.26 12.66 4.90
C GLU A 65 -2.81 12.28 4.50
N ILE A 66 -2.30 12.86 3.41
CA ILE A 66 -0.85 12.88 3.15
C ILE A 66 -0.18 13.90 4.07
N ILE A 67 0.53 13.42 5.09
CA ILE A 67 1.26 14.29 6.02
C ILE A 67 2.61 14.75 5.47
N TYR A 68 3.21 13.97 4.56
CA TYR A 68 4.48 14.30 3.90
C TYR A 68 4.59 13.62 2.52
N SER A 69 5.15 14.33 1.55
CA SER A 69 5.66 13.74 0.32
C SER A 69 6.94 14.46 -0.11
N GLY A 70 7.88 13.72 -0.69
CA GLY A 70 9.19 14.28 -1.04
C GLY A 70 10.05 13.34 -1.87
N SER A 71 10.98 13.91 -2.63
CA SER A 71 12.00 13.15 -3.33
C SER A 71 13.03 12.61 -2.33
N VAL A 72 13.52 11.40 -2.58
CA VAL A 72 14.53 10.71 -1.77
C VAL A 72 15.57 10.08 -2.69
N ASP A 73 16.82 10.06 -2.25
CA ASP A 73 17.90 9.36 -2.92
C ASP A 73 17.99 7.92 -2.42
N LYS A 74 18.58 7.04 -3.23
CA LYS A 74 18.86 5.66 -2.83
C LYS A 74 19.64 5.61 -1.51
N GLY A 75 19.09 4.87 -0.55
CA GLY A 75 19.67 4.66 0.77
C GLY A 75 19.23 5.68 1.81
N ASP A 76 18.49 6.73 1.44
CA ASP A 76 17.91 7.66 2.40
C ASP A 76 17.01 6.92 3.39
N GLU A 77 17.21 7.21 4.68
CA GLU A 77 16.35 6.70 5.75
C GLU A 77 15.21 7.69 6.03
N ILE A 78 13.99 7.19 5.96
CA ILE A 78 12.80 7.91 6.37
C ILE A 78 12.43 7.45 7.78
N SER A 79 12.41 8.39 8.73
CA SER A 79 11.99 8.12 10.10
C SER A 79 10.80 9.00 10.47
N LEU A 80 9.69 8.37 10.81
CA LEU A 80 8.50 9.00 11.34
C LEU A 80 8.42 8.76 12.84
N ASN A 81 8.28 9.81 13.63
CA ASN A 81 8.17 9.73 15.07
C ASN A 81 6.99 10.58 15.58
N PRO A 82 5.82 9.94 15.80
CA PRO A 82 4.64 10.64 16.32
C PRO A 82 4.84 11.21 17.73
N ASP A 83 5.71 10.60 18.55
CA ASP A 83 5.97 11.10 19.89
C ASP A 83 6.66 12.47 19.89
N ASP A 84 7.60 12.65 18.96
CA ASP A 84 8.37 13.89 18.85
C ASP A 84 7.80 14.87 17.82
N ASN A 85 6.67 14.54 17.17
CA ASN A 85 6.04 15.36 16.11
C ASN A 85 7.02 15.65 14.96
N LYS A 86 7.83 14.66 14.57
CA LYS A 86 8.91 14.83 13.60
C LYS A 86 8.91 13.73 12.55
N LEU A 87 9.18 14.15 11.31
CA LEU A 87 9.59 13.28 10.23
C LEU A 87 10.97 13.73 9.76
N MET A 88 11.86 12.75 9.62
CA MET A 88 13.23 12.96 9.16
C MET A 88 13.48 12.17 7.88
N VAL A 89 14.26 12.76 6.98
CA VAL A 89 14.80 12.12 5.78
C VAL A 89 16.31 12.24 5.86
N ASP A 90 17.01 11.11 5.90
CA ASP A 90 18.47 11.03 5.98
C ASP A 90 19.03 11.93 7.11
N GLY A 91 18.49 11.74 8.31
CA GLY A 91 18.92 12.49 9.50
C GLY A 91 18.53 13.98 9.54
N ARG A 92 17.88 14.50 8.48
CA ARG A 92 17.45 15.90 8.39
C ARG A 92 15.96 16.03 8.64
N THR A 93 15.54 17.01 9.44
CA THR A 93 14.10 17.27 9.68
C THR A 93 13.45 17.73 8.38
N ALA A 94 12.54 16.90 7.86
CA ALA A 94 11.74 17.20 6.68
C ALA A 94 10.36 17.75 7.05
N LEU A 95 9.84 17.36 8.23
CA LEU A 95 8.61 17.88 8.78
C LEU A 95 8.71 18.01 10.31
N GLU A 96 8.25 19.15 10.81
CA GLU A 96 8.07 19.40 12.24
C GLU A 96 6.71 20.06 12.45
N LYS A 97 5.66 19.23 12.41
CA LYS A 97 4.26 19.61 12.65
C LYS A 97 3.63 18.56 13.56
N ARG A 98 2.44 18.85 14.11
CA ARG A 98 1.71 17.86 14.92
C ARG A 98 1.44 16.59 14.08
N ILE A 99 1.83 15.44 14.62
CA ILE A 99 1.57 14.10 14.09
C ILE A 99 0.76 13.38 15.16
N GLU A 100 -0.45 12.95 14.83
CA GLU A 100 -1.37 12.43 15.85
C GLU A 100 -0.90 11.08 16.38
N ARG A 101 -0.77 10.97 17.70
CA ARG A 101 -0.33 9.73 18.34
C ARG A 101 -1.46 8.70 18.33
N GLY A 102 -1.10 7.44 18.12
CA GLY A 102 -2.07 6.34 18.04
C GLY A 102 -2.84 6.29 16.71
N HIS A 103 -2.63 7.26 15.81
CA HIS A 103 -3.03 7.14 14.42
C HIS A 103 -2.10 6.16 13.72
N ARG A 104 -2.66 5.38 12.80
CA ARG A 104 -1.93 4.45 11.96
C ARG A 104 -1.41 5.21 10.76
N HIS A 105 -0.11 5.13 10.58
CA HIS A 105 0.61 5.75 9.50
C HIS A 105 1.10 4.69 8.52
N ARG A 106 1.20 5.06 7.24
CA ARG A 106 1.79 4.23 6.18
C ARG A 106 2.85 5.03 5.43
N ILE A 107 3.97 4.39 5.14
CA ILE A 107 5.02 4.92 4.28
C ILE A 107 4.94 4.19 2.95
N PHE A 108 4.84 4.93 1.85
CA PHE A 108 4.87 4.43 0.48
C PHE A 108 6.10 4.97 -0.24
N PHE A 109 6.66 4.16 -1.14
CA PHE A 109 7.76 4.53 -2.02
C PHE A 109 7.35 4.31 -3.48
N ASP A 110 7.56 5.32 -4.31
CA ASP A 110 7.34 5.29 -5.74
C ASP A 110 8.65 5.52 -6.49
N ASN A 111 8.97 4.64 -7.43
CA ASN A 111 10.12 4.82 -8.31
C ASN A 111 9.65 5.56 -9.57
N GLU A 112 10.03 6.83 -9.69
CA GLU A 112 9.66 7.69 -10.83
C GLU A 112 10.15 7.12 -12.18
N GLU A 113 11.21 6.29 -12.21
CA GLU A 113 11.71 5.66 -13.44
C GLU A 113 10.86 4.47 -13.92
N ARG A 114 10.11 3.82 -13.01
CA ARG A 114 9.25 2.68 -13.37
C ARG A 114 7.94 3.10 -14.05
N ASP A 115 7.49 4.33 -13.81
CA ASP A 115 6.20 4.84 -14.31
C ASP A 115 6.31 5.55 -15.67
N GLY A 116 7.52 5.63 -16.24
CA GLY A 116 7.76 6.04 -17.64
C GLY A 116 7.26 5.04 -18.70
N THR A 117 6.70 3.90 -18.29
CA THR A 117 6.11 2.92 -19.20
C THR A 117 4.74 3.40 -19.70
N GLU A 118 4.83 4.27 -20.70
CA GLU A 118 4.00 4.19 -21.90
C GLU A 118 2.49 4.43 -21.73
N LYS A 119 2.11 5.67 -21.40
CA LYS A 119 0.93 6.26 -22.07
C LYS A 119 1.32 6.56 -23.53
N THR A 120 1.52 5.52 -24.35
CA THR A 120 1.37 5.67 -25.80
C THR A 120 -0.10 5.99 -26.02
N VAL A 121 -0.41 7.28 -26.09
CA VAL A 121 -1.66 7.77 -26.65
C VAL A 121 -1.63 7.31 -28.11
N ILE A 122 -2.24 6.16 -28.40
CA ILE A 122 -2.62 5.82 -29.77
C ILE A 122 -3.67 6.87 -30.15
N MET A 123 -3.21 7.99 -30.70
CA MET A 123 -4.06 8.91 -31.43
C MET A 123 -4.64 8.10 -32.59
N GLU A 124 -5.85 7.61 -32.41
CA GLU A 124 -6.66 7.06 -33.49
C GLU A 124 -6.92 8.21 -34.47
N GLU A 125 -6.05 8.35 -35.47
CA GLU A 125 -6.27 9.18 -36.63
C GLU A 125 -7.51 8.63 -37.36
N THR A 126 -8.68 9.13 -36.97
CA THR A 126 -9.93 8.86 -37.69
C THR A 126 -9.81 9.52 -39.06
N THR A 127 -9.33 8.75 -40.02
CA THR A 127 -9.41 9.06 -41.45
C THR A 127 -10.89 9.12 -41.82
N ILE A 128 -11.45 10.33 -41.85
CA ILE A 128 -12.77 10.55 -42.45
C ILE A 128 -12.58 10.48 -43.96
N LYS A 129 -12.82 9.30 -44.54
CA LYS A 129 -13.07 9.17 -45.98
C LYS A 129 -14.32 9.98 -46.32
N ARG A 130 -14.15 11.12 -46.98
CA ARG A 130 -15.22 11.71 -47.79
C ARG A 130 -15.17 11.06 -49.17
N SER A 131 -16.15 10.20 -49.40
CA SER A 131 -16.49 9.62 -50.70
C SER A 131 -17.22 10.65 -51.55
N ASP A 132 -16.85 10.68 -52.83
CA ASP A 132 -17.54 11.18 -54.05
C ASP A 132 -18.21 12.56 -54.06
#